data_AF-A0A2D5JLM4-F1
#
_entry.id   AF-A0A2D5JLM4-F1
#
_cell.length_a   1.000
_cell.length_b   1.000
_cell.length_c   1.000
_cell.angle_alpha   90.00
_cell.angle_beta   90.00
_cell.angle_gamma   90.00
#
_symmetry.space_group_name_H-M   'P 1'
#
loop_
_entity.id
_entity.type
_entity.pdbx_description
1 polymer ?
#
loop_
_entity_poly.entity_id
_entity_poly.type
_entity_poly.pdbx_seq_one_letter_code
_entity_poly.pdbx_strand_id
1 'polypeptide(L)'
;MTTATALQPRPFVVQNNIVTLELVYALPEDLKELSGYDDQGRKKYQLKTGMIYWLRSELTATIESTPYQITAFTDSDTIKQYLDRKMLLIAKNPFN
;
A
#
# COMPACT_ATOMS: atom_id res chain seq x y z
N MET A 1 6.96 -56.55 -28.22
CA MET A 1 6.33 -55.95 -27.02
C MET A 1 7.06 -54.67 -26.69
N THR A 2 6.41 -53.52 -26.79
CA THR A 2 6.97 -52.20 -26.47
C THR A 2 6.40 -51.74 -25.14
N THR A 3 7.27 -51.54 -24.14
CA THR A 3 6.93 -51.02 -22.82
C THR A 3 6.59 -49.53 -22.94
N ALA A 4 5.32 -49.19 -22.77
CA ALA A 4 4.88 -47.81 -22.67
C ALA A 4 5.29 -47.25 -21.31
N THR A 5 6.36 -46.45 -21.27
CA THR A 5 6.72 -45.69 -20.06
C THR A 5 5.73 -44.55 -19.90
N ALA A 6 4.82 -44.67 -18.93
CA ALA A 6 3.93 -43.59 -18.55
C ALA A 6 4.74 -42.44 -17.92
N LEU A 7 4.95 -41.37 -18.68
CA LEU A 7 5.48 -40.12 -18.16
C LEU A 7 4.42 -39.48 -17.26
N GLN A 8 4.51 -39.70 -15.95
CA GLN A 8 3.69 -38.95 -15.00
C GLN A 8 4.07 -37.46 -15.07
N PRO A 9 3.13 -36.54 -15.34
CA PRO A 9 3.41 -35.12 -15.29
C PRO A 9 3.77 -34.74 -13.85
N ARG A 10 4.85 -33.99 -13.66
CA ARG A 10 5.25 -33.50 -12.33
C ARG A 10 4.13 -32.59 -11.78
N PRO A 11 3.77 -32.72 -10.49
CA PRO A 11 2.79 -31.83 -9.89
C PRO A 11 3.30 -30.38 -9.93
N PHE A 12 2.44 -29.48 -10.37
CA PHE A 12 2.73 -28.05 -10.45
C PHE A 12 2.78 -27.49 -9.01
N VAL A 13 3.98 -27.26 -8.49
CA VAL A 13 4.18 -26.64 -7.17
C VAL A 13 4.01 -25.14 -7.35
N VAL A 14 2.86 -24.60 -6.92
CA VAL A 14 2.68 -23.15 -6.82
C VAL A 14 3.53 -22.66 -5.65
N GLN A 15 4.66 -22.01 -5.94
CA GLN A 15 5.38 -21.27 -4.93
C GLN A 15 4.57 -20.03 -4.57
N ASN A 16 3.88 -20.08 -3.43
CA ASN A 16 3.29 -18.89 -2.83
C ASN A 16 4.43 -18.02 -2.34
N ASN A 17 4.71 -16.92 -3.05
CA ASN A 17 5.63 -15.90 -2.58
C ASN A 17 4.98 -15.15 -1.42
N ILE A 18 5.32 -15.56 -0.19
CA ILE A 18 4.93 -14.84 1.01
C ILE A 18 5.87 -13.65 1.13
N VAL A 19 5.35 -12.45 0.86
CA VAL A 19 6.07 -11.20 1.06
C VAL A 19 5.74 -10.69 2.46
N THR A 20 6.74 -10.65 3.34
CA THR A 20 6.61 -10.05 4.67
C THR A 20 6.84 -8.54 4.54
N LEU A 21 5.81 -7.74 4.79
CA LEU A 21 5.87 -6.28 4.76
C LEU A 21 5.92 -5.72 6.18
N GLU A 22 6.87 -4.82 6.45
CA GLU A 22 6.89 -4.01 7.67
C GLU A 22 6.03 -2.76 7.48
N LEU A 23 4.96 -2.64 8.26
CA LEU A 23 4.04 -1.49 8.25
C LEU A 23 4.38 -0.51 9.37
N VAL A 24 4.43 0.79 9.03
CA VAL A 24 4.73 1.90 9.94
C VAL A 24 3.65 2.96 9.83
N TYR A 25 3.38 3.68 10.91
CA TYR A 25 2.44 4.82 10.88
C TYR A 25 2.93 5.89 9.89
N ALA A 26 2.03 6.33 9.01
CA ALA A 26 2.34 7.35 8.04
C ALA A 26 2.50 8.72 8.71
N LEU A 27 3.49 9.49 8.24
CA LEU A 27 3.61 10.90 8.58
C LEU A 27 2.93 11.77 7.51
N PRO A 28 2.48 12.99 7.85
CA PRO A 28 1.91 13.91 6.87
C PRO A 28 2.82 14.17 5.67
N GLU A 29 4.14 14.16 5.89
CA GLU A 29 5.14 14.42 4.85
C GLU A 29 5.26 13.25 3.86
N ASP A 30 4.97 12.02 4.28
CA ASP A 30 5.05 10.83 3.40
C ASP A 30 3.95 10.83 2.33
N LEU A 31 2.81 11.46 2.65
CA LEU A 31 1.62 11.53 1.82
C LEU A 31 1.60 12.74 0.89
N LYS A 32 2.49 13.72 1.09
CA LYS A 32 2.53 14.96 0.32
C LYS A 32 3.54 14.86 -0.81
N GLU A 33 3.17 15.40 -1.96
CA GLU A 33 4.02 15.61 -3.11
C GLU A 33 4.00 17.10 -3.50
N LEU A 34 5.13 17.60 -4.00
CA LEU A 34 5.21 18.98 -4.49
C LEU A 34 4.42 19.11 -5.80
N SER A 35 3.30 19.82 -5.76
CA SER A 35 2.46 20.10 -6.93
C SER A 35 3.01 21.26 -7.77
N GLY A 36 3.61 22.26 -7.09
CA GLY A 36 4.13 23.45 -7.75
C GLY A 36 4.40 24.58 -6.77
N TYR A 37 4.41 25.81 -7.28
CA TYR A 37 4.54 27.03 -6.49
C TYR A 37 3.34 27.94 -6.73
N ASP A 38 2.86 28.56 -5.67
CA ASP A 38 1.82 29.60 -5.69
C ASP A 38 2.38 30.91 -6.31
N ASP A 39 1.51 31.87 -6.64
CA ASP A 39 1.91 33.15 -7.26
C ASP A 39 2.85 33.99 -6.36
N GLN A 40 2.94 33.63 -5.08
CA GLN A 40 3.85 34.20 -4.08
C GLN A 40 5.14 33.39 -3.89
N GLY A 41 5.42 32.41 -4.75
CA GLY A 41 6.60 31.54 -4.66
C GLY A 41 6.56 30.52 -3.52
N ARG A 42 5.39 30.27 -2.91
CA ARG A 42 5.23 29.28 -1.83
C ARG A 42 4.98 27.90 -2.41
N LYS A 43 5.59 26.87 -1.84
CA LYS A 43 5.39 25.48 -2.26
C LYS A 43 3.93 25.05 -2.05
N LYS A 44 3.29 24.59 -3.12
CA LYS A 44 1.96 23.97 -3.09
C LYS A 44 2.14 22.47 -3.05
N TYR A 45 1.52 21.83 -2.06
CA TYR A 45 1.57 20.39 -1.88
C TYR A 45 0.23 19.76 -2.28
N GLN A 46 0.30 18.56 -2.85
CA GLN A 46 -0.85 17.72 -3.18
C GLN A 46 -0.66 16.32 -2.59
N LEU A 47 -1.72 15.51 -2.56
CA LEU A 47 -1.60 14.11 -2.16
C LEU A 47 -0.83 13.31 -3.21
N LYS A 48 0.08 12.46 -2.75
CA LYS A 48 0.88 11.58 -3.60
C LYS A 48 -0.01 10.48 -4.19
N THR A 49 -0.37 10.64 -5.46
CA THR A 49 -1.21 9.67 -6.17
C THR A 49 -0.43 8.38 -6.39
N GLY A 50 -1.11 7.24 -6.24
CA GLY A 50 -0.53 5.91 -6.42
C GLY A 50 0.08 5.30 -5.16
N MET A 51 0.15 6.04 -4.06
CA MET A 51 0.67 5.52 -2.78
C MET A 51 -0.28 4.50 -2.18
N ILE A 52 0.27 3.36 -1.75
CA ILE A 52 -0.46 2.27 -1.12
C ILE A 52 -0.41 2.45 0.41
N TYR A 53 -1.57 2.33 1.06
CA TYR A 53 -1.69 2.39 2.50
C TYR A 53 -2.63 1.32 3.05
N TRP A 54 -2.44 0.97 4.31
CA TRP A 54 -3.31 0.09 5.07
C TRP A 54 -4.02 0.89 6.14
N LEU A 55 -5.24 0.46 6.46
CA LEU A 55 -6.01 1.01 7.56
C LEU A 55 -5.96 0.07 8.75
N ARG A 56 -5.75 0.63 9.93
CA ARG A 56 -5.88 -0.03 11.21
C ARG A 56 -7.17 0.44 11.86
N SER A 57 -8.07 -0.49 12.16
CA SER A 57 -9.30 -0.19 12.89
C SER A 57 -8.97 0.26 14.32
N GLU A 58 -9.55 1.39 14.73
CA GLU A 58 -9.39 1.93 16.08
C GLU A 58 -10.07 1.03 17.13
N LEU A 59 -11.19 0.39 16.75
CA LEU A 59 -12.01 -0.41 17.67
C LEU A 59 -11.41 -1.79 17.93
N THR A 60 -10.91 -2.45 16.89
CA THR A 60 -10.43 -3.83 16.97
C THR A 60 -8.91 -3.94 16.99
N ALA A 61 -8.20 -2.82 16.80
CA ALA A 61 -6.74 -2.77 16.63
C ALA A 61 -6.20 -3.63 15.46
N THR A 62 -7.08 -4.23 14.66
CA THR A 62 -6.73 -5.09 13.52
C THR A 62 -6.42 -4.25 12.29
N ILE A 63 -5.43 -4.70 11.53
CA ILE A 63 -5.09 -4.13 10.23
C ILE A 63 -5.99 -4.79 9.19
N GLU A 64 -6.61 -3.98 8.34
CA GLU A 64 -7.38 -4.48 7.22
C GLU A 64 -6.46 -5.22 6.26
N SER A 65 -6.88 -6.40 5.81
CA SER A 65 -6.04 -7.24 4.93
C SER A 65 -5.85 -6.62 3.55
N THR A 66 -6.82 -5.84 3.09
CA THR A 66 -6.82 -5.22 1.77
C THR A 66 -6.15 -3.85 1.82
N PRO A 67 -5.06 -3.62 1.08
CA PRO A 67 -4.50 -2.28 0.93
C PRO A 67 -5.42 -1.37 0.11
N TYR A 68 -5.37 -0.08 0.43
CA TYR A 68 -5.97 0.99 -0.36
C TYR A 68 -4.89 1.74 -1.12
N GLN A 69 -5.31 2.43 -2.19
CA GLN A 69 -4.42 3.26 -3.01
C GLN A 69 -4.97 4.69 -3.06
N ILE A 70 -4.09 5.67 -2.89
CA ILE A 70 -4.44 7.08 -3.10
C ILE A 70 -4.65 7.29 -4.60
N THR A 71 -5.85 7.72 -4.97
CA THR A 71 -6.23 8.05 -6.34
C THR A 71 -6.44 9.56 -6.46
N ALA A 72 -6.56 10.07 -7.70
CA ALA A 72 -6.90 11.47 -7.94
C ALA A 72 -8.27 11.88 -7.38
N PHE A 73 -9.15 10.92 -7.08
CA PHE A 73 -10.49 11.14 -6.52
C PHE A 73 -10.55 10.91 -5.00
N THR A 74 -9.43 10.55 -4.38
CA THR A 74 -9.38 10.33 -2.94
C THR A 74 -9.51 11.67 -2.23
N ASP A 75 -10.55 11.79 -1.40
CA ASP A 75 -10.81 12.99 -0.62
C ASP A 75 -9.72 13.21 0.44
N SER A 76 -9.16 14.42 0.45
CA SER A 76 -8.11 14.82 1.38
C SER A 76 -8.58 14.92 2.82
N ASP A 77 -9.85 15.28 3.04
CA ASP A 77 -10.39 15.41 4.40
C ASP A 77 -10.51 14.05 5.07
N THR A 78 -10.91 13.03 4.32
CA THR A 78 -10.95 11.64 4.77
C THR A 78 -9.56 11.13 5.16
N ILE A 79 -8.53 11.36 4.34
CA ILE A 79 -7.15 10.95 4.65
C ILE A 79 -6.61 11.68 5.88
N LYS A 80 -6.93 12.97 6.04
CA LYS A 80 -6.57 13.74 7.22
C LYS A 80 -7.18 13.12 8.49
N GLN A 81 -8.46 12.75 8.47
CA GLN A 81 -9.12 12.11 9.61
C GLN A 81 -8.43 10.80 10.01
N TYR A 82 -8.05 9.97 9.03
CA TYR A 82 -7.33 8.72 9.31
C TYR A 82 -5.93 8.96 9.87
N LEU A 83 -5.26 10.02 9.43
CA LEU A 83 -3.94 10.38 9.95
C LEU A 83 -4.03 10.92 11.38
N ASP A 84 -5.01 11.78 11.67
CA ASP A 84 -5.25 12.33 13.01
C ASP A 84 -5.56 11.21 14.03
N ARG A 85 -6.27 10.15 13.59
CA ARG A 85 -6.58 8.97 14.41
C ARG A 85 -5.47 7.91 14.43
N LYS A 86 -4.31 8.15 13.79
CA LYS A 86 -3.21 7.19 13.66
C LYS A 86 -3.67 5.82 13.09
N MET A 87 -4.61 5.86 12.15
CA MET A 87 -5.14 4.65 11.51
C MET A 87 -4.38 4.29 10.24
N LEU A 88 -3.61 5.23 9.68
CA LEU A 88 -2.96 5.07 8.37
C LEU A 88 -1.56 4.48 8.53
N LEU A 89 -1.35 3.33 7.89
CA LEU A 89 -0.09 2.59 7.87
C LEU A 89 0.46 2.52 6.45
N ILE A 90 1.77 2.64 6.31
CA ILE A 90 2.48 2.57 5.04
C ILE A 90 3.62 1.53 5.14
N ALA A 91 3.98 0.92 4.03
CA ALA A 91 5.11 -0.01 3.99
C ALA A 91 6.42 0.77 4.11
N LYS A 92 7.29 0.37 5.04
CA LYS A 92 8.61 0.98 5.26
C LYS A 92 9.53 0.83 4.06
N ASN A 93 9.41 -0.29 3.35
CA ASN A 93 10.09 -0.58 2.09
C ASN A 93 9.10 -1.28 1.16
N PRO A 94 8.51 -0.57 0.18
CA PRO A 94 7.59 -1.19 -0.77
C PRO A 94 8.26 -2.16 -1.77
N PHE A 95 9.60 -2.16 -1.87
CA PHE A 95 10.35 -2.86 -2.93
C PHE A 95 11.70 -3.44 -2.47
N ASN A 96 11.72 -4.25 -1.40
CA ASN A 96 12.88 -5.14 -1.24
C ASN A 96 12.82 -6.27 -2.28
#